data_AF-A0A3F3Q4D6-F1
#
_entry.id   AF-A0A3F3Q4D6-F1
#
_cell.length_a   1.000
_cell.length_b   1.000
_cell.length_c   1.000
_cell.angle_alpha   90.00
_cell.angle_beta   90.00
_cell.angle_gamma   90.00
#
_symmetry.space_group_name_H-M   'P 1'
#
loop_
_entity.id
_entity.type
_entity.pdbx_description
1 polymer ?
#
loop_
_entity_poly.entity_id
_entity_poly.type
_entity_poly.pdbx_seq_one_letter_code
_entity_poly.pdbx_strand_id
1 'polypeptide(L)'
;MTKRTKKVGITGKYGTRYGASLRKQVKKMEVSQHARYICTFCGKNTVKRKAVGIWECKGCNKTVAGGAYTVSTPAAAATRSTIRRLREIAEV
;
A
#
# COMPACT_ATOMS: atom_id res chain seq x y z
N MET A 1 -4.92 -24.53 -10.69
CA MET A 1 -5.19 -23.20 -11.30
C MET A 1 -4.20 -22.97 -12.43
N THR A 2 -4.66 -22.64 -13.64
CA THR A 2 -3.78 -22.33 -14.78
C THR A 2 -3.48 -20.84 -14.87
N LYS A 3 -2.30 -20.49 -15.40
CA LYS A 3 -1.88 -19.11 -15.59
C LYS A 3 -2.69 -18.46 -16.72
N ARG A 4 -3.62 -17.55 -16.36
CA ARG A 4 -4.53 -16.91 -17.31
C ARG A 4 -3.91 -15.80 -18.17
N THR A 5 -2.85 -15.13 -17.69
CA THR A 5 -2.22 -14.02 -18.42
C THR A 5 -0.69 -14.11 -18.38
N LYS A 6 -0.03 -13.77 -19.50
CA LYS A 6 1.43 -13.75 -19.59
C LYS A 6 2.05 -12.52 -18.94
N LYS A 7 1.51 -11.33 -19.22
CA LYS A 7 2.08 -10.03 -18.80
C LYS A 7 1.11 -9.11 -18.04
N VAL A 8 -0.16 -9.07 -18.42
CA VAL A 8 -1.09 -8.00 -17.98
C VAL A 8 -1.56 -8.13 -16.53
N GLY A 9 -1.89 -9.32 -16.03
CA GLY A 9 -2.37 -9.48 -14.65
C GLY A 9 -3.65 -8.68 -14.39
N ILE A 10 -3.73 -7.96 -13.26
CA ILE A 10 -4.91 -7.17 -12.84
C ILE A 10 -5.37 -6.14 -13.88
N THR A 11 -4.45 -5.61 -14.69
CA THR A 11 -4.78 -4.64 -15.74
C THR A 11 -5.38 -5.26 -16.99
N GLY A 12 -5.59 -6.59 -17.01
CA GLY A 12 -6.38 -7.27 -18.04
C GLY A 12 -7.83 -6.74 -18.13
N LYS A 13 -8.38 -6.20 -17.03
CA LYS A 13 -9.71 -5.55 -17.00
C LYS A 13 -9.84 -4.35 -17.94
N TYR A 14 -8.72 -3.74 -18.34
CA TYR A 14 -8.72 -2.61 -19.27
C TYR A 14 -8.71 -3.02 -20.75
N GLY A 15 -8.52 -4.31 -21.06
CA GLY A 15 -8.44 -4.80 -22.44
C GLY A 15 -7.33 -4.13 -23.24
N THR A 16 -7.66 -3.72 -24.47
CA THR A 16 -6.73 -3.07 -25.40
C THR A 16 -6.54 -1.56 -25.16
N ARG A 17 -7.41 -0.94 -24.34
CA ARG A 17 -7.49 0.52 -24.14
C ARG A 17 -6.28 1.13 -23.42
N TYR A 18 -6.07 2.44 -23.62
CA TYR A 18 -5.09 3.31 -22.93
C TYR A 18 -3.60 3.09 -23.24
N GLY A 19 -3.23 2.02 -23.96
CA GLY A 19 -1.83 1.76 -24.31
C GLY A 19 -1.00 1.07 -23.20
N ALA A 20 0.12 0.46 -23.60
CA ALA A 20 0.88 -0.45 -22.74
C ALA A 20 1.60 0.25 -21.58
N SER A 21 2.16 1.43 -21.80
CA SER A 21 2.95 2.17 -20.80
C SER A 21 2.09 2.59 -19.60
N LEU A 22 0.92 3.18 -19.86
CA LEU A 22 -0.05 3.55 -18.83
C LEU A 22 -0.55 2.32 -18.05
N ARG A 23 -0.87 1.23 -18.75
CA ARG A 23 -1.28 -0.03 -18.09
C ARG A 23 -0.16 -0.62 -17.22
N LYS A 24 1.12 -0.47 -17.58
CA LYS A 24 2.24 -0.94 -16.73
C LYS A 24 2.38 -0.11 -15.45
N GLN A 25 2.21 1.21 -15.52
CA GLN A 25 2.24 2.09 -14.35
C GLN A 25 1.07 1.80 -13.40
N VAL A 26 -0.15 1.78 -13.94
CA VAL A 26 -1.37 1.47 -13.19
C VAL A 26 -1.29 0.08 -12.55
N LYS A 27 -0.75 -0.93 -13.26
CA LYS A 27 -0.56 -2.27 -12.68
C LYS A 27 0.19 -2.25 -11.35
N LYS A 28 1.27 -1.46 -11.24
CA LYS A 28 2.06 -1.36 -10.00
C LYS A 28 1.20 -0.79 -8.86
N MET A 29 0.49 0.30 -9.13
CA MET A 29 -0.39 0.97 -8.15
C MET A 29 -1.60 0.12 -7.76
N GLU A 30 -2.16 -0.64 -8.72
CA GLU A 30 -3.32 -1.50 -8.46
C GLU A 30 -2.96 -2.73 -7.65
N VAL A 31 -1.79 -3.30 -7.88
CA VAL A 31 -1.30 -4.44 -7.08
C VAL A 31 -1.11 -4.00 -5.63
N SER A 32 -0.45 -2.85 -5.40
CA SER A 32 -0.22 -2.37 -4.03
C SER A 32 -1.52 -1.98 -3.31
N GLN A 33 -2.45 -1.28 -3.97
CA GLN A 33 -3.68 -0.85 -3.30
C GLN A 33 -4.61 -2.00 -2.90
N HIS A 34 -4.58 -3.12 -3.65
CA HIS A 34 -5.42 -4.30 -3.39
C HIS A 34 -4.71 -5.36 -2.55
N ALA A 35 -3.42 -5.19 -2.27
CA ALA A 35 -2.66 -6.10 -1.42
C ALA A 35 -3.20 -6.06 0.02
N ARG A 36 -2.95 -7.15 0.75
CA ARG A 36 -3.06 -7.17 2.20
C ARG A 36 -1.70 -6.86 2.81
N TYR A 37 -1.72 -6.13 3.92
CA TYR A 37 -0.51 -5.77 4.66
C TYR A 37 -0.56 -6.30 6.10
N ILE A 38 0.64 -6.48 6.66
CA ILE A 38 0.84 -6.88 8.05
C ILE A 38 0.44 -5.71 8.96
N CYS A 39 -0.43 -5.98 9.92
CA CYS A 39 -0.85 -5.01 10.91
C CYS A 39 0.24 -4.82 11.97
N THR A 40 0.67 -3.58 12.21
CA THR A 40 1.63 -3.25 13.27
C THR A 40 1.07 -3.43 14.68
N PHE A 41 -0.24 -3.55 14.84
CA PHE A 41 -0.89 -3.67 16.15
C PHE A 41 -1.14 -5.13 16.56
N CYS A 42 -1.61 -5.97 15.63
CA CYS A 42 -1.99 -7.35 15.93
C CYS A 42 -1.16 -8.40 15.17
N GLY A 43 -0.18 -8.00 14.35
CA GLY A 43 0.69 -8.89 13.58
C GLY A 43 0.03 -9.62 12.40
N LYS A 44 -1.30 -9.60 12.28
CA LYS A 44 -2.02 -10.32 11.22
C LYS A 44 -1.91 -9.61 9.86
N ASN A 45 -1.75 -10.37 8.77
CA ASN A 45 -1.76 -9.87 7.39
C ASN A 45 -3.18 -9.59 6.86
N THR A 46 -3.89 -8.67 7.52
CA THR A 46 -5.32 -8.40 7.30
C THR A 46 -5.65 -6.93 7.06
N VAL A 47 -4.63 -6.05 7.03
CA VAL A 47 -4.82 -4.64 6.70
C VAL A 47 -5.16 -4.51 5.22
N LYS A 48 -6.25 -3.80 4.91
CA LYS A 48 -6.69 -3.52 3.55
C LYS A 48 -7.14 -2.07 3.43
N ARG A 49 -7.00 -1.50 2.23
CA ARG A 49 -7.46 -0.14 1.93
C ARG A 49 -8.98 -0.06 2.00
N LYS A 50 -9.51 0.92 2.73
CA LYS A 50 -10.94 1.27 2.77
C LYS A 50 -11.24 2.42 1.81
N ALA A 51 -10.45 3.49 1.90
CA ALA A 51 -10.53 4.66 1.04
C ALA A 51 -9.12 5.20 0.75
N VAL A 52 -9.00 6.27 -0.03
CA VAL A 52 -7.71 6.95 -0.26
C VAL A 52 -7.16 7.39 1.10
N GLY A 53 -5.94 6.94 1.43
CA GLY A 53 -5.27 7.29 2.69
C GLY A 53 -5.83 6.61 3.94
N ILE A 54 -6.90 5.81 3.85
CA ILE A 54 -7.54 5.14 5.00
C ILE A 54 -7.37 3.63 4.85
N TRP A 55 -6.72 3.02 5.85
CA TRP A 55 -6.43 1.59 5.90
C TRP A 55 -7.03 0.96 7.15
N GLU A 56 -7.72 -0.17 6.99
CA GLU A 56 -8.43 -0.83 8.08
C GLU A 56 -7.93 -2.26 8.24
N CYS A 57 -7.66 -2.66 9.48
CA CYS A 57 -7.30 -4.02 9.84
C CYS A 57 -8.55 -4.81 10.23
N LYS A 58 -8.93 -5.82 9.45
CA LYS A 58 -10.04 -6.70 9.81
C LYS A 58 -9.78 -7.56 11.06
N GLY A 59 -8.51 -7.78 11.41
CA GLY A 59 -8.14 -8.62 12.55
C GLY A 59 -8.27 -7.96 13.92
N CYS A 60 -8.15 -6.62 14.00
CA CYS A 60 -8.22 -5.87 15.27
C CYS A 60 -9.06 -4.59 15.18
N ASN A 61 -9.75 -4.37 14.05
CA ASN A 61 -10.61 -3.22 13.75
C ASN A 61 -9.95 -1.84 13.86
N LYS A 62 -8.61 -1.80 13.92
CA LYS A 62 -7.87 -0.54 13.92
C LYS A 62 -7.85 0.07 12.52
N THR A 63 -8.13 1.37 12.47
CA THR A 63 -8.02 2.20 11.27
C THR A 63 -6.77 3.07 11.37
N VAL A 64 -6.03 3.19 10.27
CA VAL A 64 -4.75 3.88 10.18
C VAL A 64 -4.75 4.82 8.98
N ALA A 65 -4.24 6.02 9.19
CA ALA A 65 -3.90 6.94 8.11
C ALA A 65 -2.60 6.49 7.43
N GLY A 66 -2.63 6.32 6.11
CA GLY A 66 -1.51 5.83 5.32
C GLY A 66 -1.42 6.53 3.96
N GLY A 67 -0.65 5.94 3.05
CA GLY A 67 -0.54 6.45 1.68
C GLY A 67 -1.78 6.17 0.83
N ALA A 68 -1.82 6.80 -0.35
CA ALA A 68 -2.91 6.61 -1.32
C ALA A 68 -2.99 5.16 -1.84
N TYR A 69 -1.84 4.52 -2.11
CA TYR A 69 -1.74 3.18 -2.71
C TYR A 69 -0.95 2.16 -1.87
N THR A 70 -0.28 2.60 -0.80
CA THR A 70 0.45 1.75 0.14
C THR A 70 0.17 2.19 1.58
N VAL A 71 0.19 1.27 2.55
CA VAL A 71 -0.05 1.60 3.98
C VAL A 71 0.98 2.58 4.51
N SER A 72 2.25 2.43 4.13
CA SER A 72 3.34 3.34 4.50
C SER A 72 4.02 3.88 3.24
N THR A 73 4.20 5.20 3.18
CA THR A 73 4.98 5.85 2.12
C THR A 73 6.45 5.97 2.53
N PRO A 74 7.40 5.92 1.58
CA PRO A 74 8.83 6.14 1.88
C PRO A 74 9.11 7.48 2.57
N ALA A 75 8.47 8.57 2.12
CA ALA A 75 8.61 9.89 2.72
C ALA A 75 8.19 9.88 4.20
N ALA A 76 6.98 9.41 4.52
CA ALA A 76 6.52 9.31 5.90
C ALA A 76 7.40 8.39 6.78
N ALA A 77 7.98 7.33 6.20
CA ALA A 77 8.92 6.48 6.94
C ALA A 77 10.21 7.23 7.31
N ALA A 78 10.78 7.99 6.36
CA ALA A 78 11.94 8.84 6.61
C ALA A 78 11.63 9.96 7.63
N THR A 79 10.49 10.64 7.50
CA THR A 79 10.09 11.68 8.45
C THR A 79 9.94 11.14 9.87
N ARG A 80 9.36 9.94 10.03
CA ARG A 80 9.25 9.30 11.37
C ARG A 80 10.61 9.02 11.99
N SER A 81 11.59 8.54 11.23
CA SER A 81 12.93 8.28 11.76
C SER A 81 13.66 9.58 12.09
N THR A 82 13.53 10.62 11.26
CA THR A 82 14.13 11.94 11.52
C THR A 82 13.54 12.58 12.78
N ILE A 83 12.21 12.59 12.93
CA ILE A 83 11.55 13.17 14.12
C ILE A 83 11.98 12.44 15.39
N ARG A 84 12.05 11.10 15.36
CA ARG A 84 12.51 10.32 16.51
C ARG A 84 13.92 10.73 16.93
N ARG A 85 14.86 10.79 15.98
CA ARG A 85 16.25 11.21 16.22
C ARG A 85 16.34 12.63 16.80
N LEU A 86 15.54 13.57 16.28
CA LEU A 86 15.56 14.95 16.77
C LEU A 86 15.01 15.08 18.19
N ARG A 87 14.02 14.26 18.58
CA ARG A 87 13.51 14.22 19.95
C ARG A 87 14.55 13.68 20.92
N GLU A 88 15.23 12.58 20.55
CA GLU A 88 16.31 12.00 21.35
C GLU A 88 17.45 13.01 21.60
N ILE A 89 17.76 13.88 20.63
CA ILE A 89 18.78 14.93 20.79
C ILE A 89 18.30 16.07 21.70
N ALA A 90 17.01 16.41 21.69
CA ALA A 90 16.47 17.54 22.43
C ALA A 90 16.16 17.22 23.91
N GLU A 91 16.00 15.95 24.26
CA GLU A 91 15.73 15.47 25.63
C GLU A 91 17.02 15.13 26.42
N VAL A 92 18.19 15.21 25.77
CA VAL A 92 19.53 15.17 26.39
C VAL A 92 20.01 16.59 26.64
#